data_AF-A0A946VR12-F1
#
_entry.id   AF-A0A946VR12-F1
#
_cell.length_a   1.000
_cell.length_b   1.000
_cell.length_c   1.000
_cell.angle_alpha   90.00
_cell.angle_beta   90.00
_cell.angle_gamma   90.00
#
_symmetry.space_group_name_H-M   'P 1'
#
loop_
_entity.id
_entity.type
_entity.pdbx_description
1 polymer ?
#
loop_
_entity_poly.entity_id
_entity_poly.type
_entity_poly.pdbx_seq_one_letter_code
_entity_poly.pdbx_strand_id
1 'polypeptide(L)'
;TVTAPLYEQYSLQAVGWFSAAYLIVLLLLAWPGFGALAPSANNGFPLLHNLVPLLALYFALAGYIFGRSNAIYRRASQAIDGMEQSMATMAYYIVLMFFAAQFVNYFAWSNIGTVSAIVGAGWLGSLQLNPIILLLGIIVLSASINLLVGSASAKWALLAPVFVPMLMLLDIPPEQTQMAYRIGDSTTNIITPLMPYFGIVLAYARRYQAHLGLGHIIAMMLPYSVALLLSWSSLIALWLVFDLPLGP
;
A
#
# COMPACT_ATOMS: atom_id res chain seq x y z
N THR A 1 -0.30 -33.70 9.21
CA THR A 1 0.49 -33.07 8.15
C THR A 1 -0.17 -33.38 6.83
N VAL A 2 -0.96 -32.45 6.28
CA VAL A 2 -1.57 -32.64 4.97
C VAL A 2 -0.46 -32.43 3.95
N THR A 3 0.08 -33.51 3.38
CA THR A 3 1.05 -33.40 2.28
C THR A 3 0.32 -32.80 1.09
N ALA A 4 0.81 -31.66 0.60
CA ALA A 4 0.33 -31.07 -0.65
C ALA A 4 0.31 -32.16 -1.74
N PRO A 5 -0.76 -32.27 -2.56
CA PRO A 5 -0.80 -33.24 -3.64
C PRO A 5 0.46 -33.10 -4.50
N LEU A 6 1.05 -34.22 -4.94
CA LEU A 6 2.35 -34.24 -5.63
C LEU A 6 2.49 -33.19 -6.75
N TYR A 7 1.39 -32.91 -7.47
CA TYR A 7 1.31 -31.89 -8.52
C TYR A 7 1.57 -30.46 -8.04
N GLU A 8 1.15 -30.12 -6.83
CA GLU A 8 1.41 -28.82 -6.22
C GLU A 8 2.89 -28.66 -5.88
N GLN A 9 3.53 -29.71 -5.36
CA GLN A 9 4.97 -29.68 -5.06
C GLN A 9 5.82 -29.49 -6.32
N TYR A 10 5.53 -30.21 -7.41
CA TYR A 10 6.21 -30.01 -8.69
C TYR A 10 6.00 -28.60 -9.24
N SER A 11 4.79 -28.05 -9.08
CA SER A 11 4.47 -26.68 -9.51
C SER A 11 5.24 -25.63 -8.73
N LEU A 12 5.35 -25.79 -7.41
CA LEU A 12 6.15 -24.92 -6.55
C LEU A 12 7.65 -25.00 -6.88
N GLN A 13 8.17 -26.19 -7.19
CA GLN A 13 9.55 -26.36 -7.64
C GLN A 13 9.81 -25.65 -8.97
N ALA A 14 8.89 -25.77 -9.94
CA ALA A 14 9.00 -25.06 -11.21
C ALA A 14 9.02 -23.54 -11.03
N VAL A 15 8.15 -23.00 -10.17
CA VAL A 15 8.18 -21.59 -9.79
C VAL A 15 9.49 -21.23 -9.09
N GLY A 16 9.99 -22.07 -8.18
CA GLY A 16 11.27 -21.83 -7.49
C GLY A 16 12.46 -21.69 -8.44
N TRP A 17 12.56 -22.59 -9.43
CA TRP A 17 13.57 -22.49 -10.48
C TRP A 17 13.41 -21.24 -11.34
N PHE A 18 12.18 -20.90 -11.70
CA PHE A 18 11.88 -19.65 -12.40
C PHE A 18 12.28 -18.43 -11.57
N SER A 19 11.97 -18.39 -10.29
CA SER A 19 12.33 -17.28 -9.39
C SER A 19 13.84 -17.11 -9.29
N ALA A 20 14.60 -18.20 -9.18
CA ALA A 20 16.05 -18.15 -9.19
C ALA A 20 16.59 -17.59 -10.51
N ALA A 21 16.09 -18.07 -11.65
CA ALA A 21 16.47 -17.58 -12.97
C ALA A 21 16.11 -16.09 -13.15
N TYR A 22 14.91 -15.68 -12.71
CA TYR A 22 14.44 -14.31 -12.78
C TYR A 22 15.32 -13.36 -11.95
N LEU A 23 15.69 -13.77 -10.73
CA LEU A 23 16.61 -13.02 -9.89
C LEU A 23 18.00 -12.90 -10.53
N ILE A 24 18.53 -13.97 -11.12
CA ILE A 24 19.82 -13.90 -11.84
C ILE A 24 19.73 -12.91 -13.00
N VAL A 25 18.66 -12.96 -13.80
CA VAL A 25 18.45 -12.00 -14.90
C VAL A 25 18.35 -10.57 -14.38
N LEU A 26 17.59 -10.33 -13.31
CA LEU A 26 17.50 -9.00 -12.70
C LEU A 26 18.86 -8.50 -12.19
N LEU A 27 19.66 -9.37 -11.56
CA LEU A 27 21.00 -9.03 -11.08
C LEU A 27 21.94 -8.70 -12.25
N LEU A 28 21.87 -9.44 -13.36
CA LEU A 28 22.64 -9.14 -14.57
C LEU A 28 22.20 -7.82 -15.21
N LEU A 29 20.89 -7.56 -15.26
CA LEU A 29 20.35 -6.30 -15.78
C LEU A 29 20.66 -5.11 -14.89
N ALA A 30 20.78 -5.31 -13.57
CA ALA A 30 21.16 -4.26 -12.62
C ALA A 30 22.68 -4.13 -12.44
N TRP A 31 23.48 -4.97 -13.09
CA TRP A 31 24.92 -5.05 -12.86
C TRP A 31 25.65 -3.77 -13.30
N PRO A 32 26.44 -3.11 -12.43
CA PRO A 32 27.15 -1.88 -12.76
C PRO A 32 28.04 -2.02 -14.00
N GLY A 33 27.94 -1.05 -14.92
CA GLY A 33 28.81 -0.94 -16.10
C GLY A 33 28.33 -1.65 -17.37
N PHE A 34 27.38 -2.59 -17.29
CA PHE A 34 26.83 -3.29 -18.47
C PHE A 34 25.31 -3.44 -18.44
N GLY A 35 24.72 -3.59 -17.26
CA GLY A 35 23.29 -3.83 -17.10
C GLY A 35 22.45 -2.65 -17.55
N ALA A 36 21.39 -2.91 -18.33
CA ALA A 36 20.48 -1.87 -18.82
C ALA A 36 19.70 -1.15 -17.70
N LEU A 37 19.54 -1.80 -16.53
CA LEU A 37 18.89 -1.26 -15.34
C LEU A 37 19.90 -0.78 -14.28
N ALA A 38 21.19 -0.80 -14.60
CA ALA A 38 22.23 -0.34 -13.69
C ALA A 38 22.10 1.16 -13.43
N PRO A 39 22.50 1.65 -12.24
CA PRO A 39 22.53 3.06 -11.95
C PRO A 39 23.42 3.80 -12.96
N SER A 40 22.94 4.94 -13.46
CA SER A 40 23.72 5.79 -14.37
C SER A 40 23.52 7.27 -14.04
N ALA A 41 24.53 8.09 -14.33
CA ALA A 41 24.48 9.52 -14.03
C ALA A 41 23.29 10.25 -14.69
N ASN A 42 22.81 9.75 -15.84
CA ASN A 42 21.72 10.36 -16.60
C ASN A 42 20.34 9.77 -16.29
N ASN A 43 20.24 8.49 -15.88
CA ASN A 43 18.95 7.81 -15.64
C ASN A 43 18.69 7.47 -14.16
N GLY A 44 19.52 7.96 -13.24
CA GLY A 44 19.36 7.72 -11.79
C GLY A 44 19.43 6.23 -11.45
N PHE A 45 18.36 5.69 -10.87
CA PHE A 45 18.22 4.27 -10.51
C PHE A 45 17.10 3.60 -11.31
N PRO A 46 17.33 3.20 -12.57
CA PRO A 46 16.28 2.63 -13.44
C PRO A 46 15.58 1.41 -12.86
N LEU A 47 16.30 0.58 -12.09
CA LEU A 47 15.73 -0.57 -11.40
C LEU A 47 14.63 -0.14 -10.40
N LEU A 48 14.86 0.91 -9.62
CA LEU A 48 13.91 1.40 -8.61
C LEU A 48 12.70 2.04 -9.27
N HIS A 49 12.91 2.84 -10.32
CA HIS A 49 11.81 3.43 -11.10
C HIS A 49 10.90 2.37 -11.74
N ASN A 50 11.48 1.24 -12.16
CA ASN A 50 10.75 0.15 -12.81
C ASN A 50 10.43 -1.03 -11.87
N LEU A 51 10.60 -0.88 -10.56
CA LEU A 51 10.43 -1.99 -9.63
C LEU A 51 9.00 -2.56 -9.66
N VAL A 52 7.99 -1.68 -9.70
CA VAL A 52 6.57 -2.08 -9.73
C VAL A 52 6.24 -2.93 -10.97
N PRO A 53 6.52 -2.49 -12.23
CA PRO A 53 6.25 -3.32 -13.39
C PRO A 53 7.10 -4.61 -13.43
N LEU A 54 8.33 -4.59 -12.91
CA LEU A 54 9.16 -5.80 -12.79
C LEU A 54 8.57 -6.81 -11.81
N LEU A 55 8.05 -6.37 -10.66
CA LEU A 55 7.35 -7.25 -9.72
C LEU A 55 6.04 -7.77 -10.33
N ALA A 56 5.28 -6.93 -11.02
CA ALA A 56 4.06 -7.35 -11.72
C ALA A 56 4.35 -8.44 -12.77
N LEU A 57 5.40 -8.27 -13.56
CA LEU A 57 5.85 -9.27 -14.54
C LEU A 57 6.26 -10.57 -13.86
N TYR A 58 7.02 -10.48 -12.77
CA TYR A 58 7.41 -11.66 -11.99
C TYR A 58 6.19 -12.44 -11.49
N PHE A 59 5.23 -11.77 -10.82
CA PHE A 59 4.05 -12.43 -10.29
C PHE A 59 3.14 -12.99 -11.38
N ALA A 60 3.01 -12.29 -12.51
CA ALA A 60 2.25 -12.77 -13.66
C ALA A 60 2.85 -14.06 -14.23
N LEU A 61 4.18 -14.09 -14.45
CA LEU A 61 4.88 -15.25 -14.99
C LEU A 61 4.93 -16.41 -13.99
N ALA A 62 5.20 -16.14 -12.71
CA ALA A 62 5.19 -17.16 -11.66
C ALA A 62 3.79 -17.78 -11.51
N GLY A 63 2.74 -16.95 -11.49
CA GLY A 63 1.35 -17.41 -11.46
C GLY A 63 0.98 -18.22 -12.69
N TYR A 64 1.42 -17.81 -13.87
CA TYR A 64 1.22 -18.56 -15.11
C TYR A 64 1.92 -19.92 -15.09
N ILE A 65 3.19 -19.98 -14.68
CA ILE A 65 3.98 -21.22 -14.57
C ILE A 65 3.29 -22.18 -13.61
N PHE A 66 2.92 -21.70 -12.42
CA PHE A 66 2.21 -22.50 -11.42
C PHE A 66 0.87 -23.02 -11.94
N GLY A 67 0.06 -22.13 -12.56
CA GLY A 67 -1.24 -22.51 -13.11
C GLY A 67 -1.11 -23.50 -14.27
N ARG A 68 -0.04 -23.40 -15.07
CA ARG A 68 0.22 -24.31 -16.18
C ARG A 68 0.69 -25.69 -15.69
N SER A 69 1.59 -25.74 -14.71
CA SER A 69 2.14 -26.98 -14.15
C SER A 69 1.12 -27.76 -13.33
N ASN A 70 0.17 -27.07 -12.67
CA ASN A 70 -0.93 -27.70 -11.93
C ASN A 70 -2.19 -27.93 -12.80
N ALA A 71 -2.08 -27.76 -14.12
CA ALA A 71 -3.15 -27.95 -15.10
C ALA A 71 -4.44 -27.13 -14.87
N ILE A 72 -4.33 -26.02 -14.12
CA ILE A 72 -5.39 -25.00 -13.97
C ILE A 72 -5.53 -24.25 -15.29
N TYR A 73 -4.39 -23.83 -15.87
CA TYR A 73 -4.31 -23.27 -17.21
C TYR A 73 -3.91 -24.36 -18.20
N ARG A 74 -4.90 -24.98 -18.84
CA ARG A 74 -4.70 -25.95 -19.93
C ARG A 74 -4.49 -25.28 -21.28
N ARG A 75 -5.04 -24.08 -21.46
CA ARG A 75 -4.92 -23.25 -22.67
C ARG A 75 -4.46 -21.84 -22.31
N ALA A 76 -3.76 -21.17 -23.22
CA ALA A 76 -3.33 -19.79 -23.02
C ALA A 76 -4.51 -18.82 -22.80
N SER A 77 -5.67 -19.10 -23.41
CA SER A 77 -6.89 -18.29 -23.22
C SER A 77 -7.32 -18.20 -21.76
N GLN A 78 -7.13 -19.26 -20.96
CA GLN A 78 -7.54 -19.27 -19.55
C GLN A 78 -6.69 -18.33 -18.67
N ALA A 79 -5.45 -18.05 -19.09
CA ALA A 79 -4.64 -17.02 -18.45
C ALA A 79 -5.17 -15.62 -18.80
N ILE A 80 -5.66 -15.43 -20.03
CA ILE A 80 -6.30 -14.18 -20.47
C ILE A 80 -7.61 -13.97 -19.70
N ASP A 81 -8.45 -15.00 -19.58
CA ASP A 81 -9.69 -14.94 -18.78
C ASP A 81 -9.39 -14.53 -17.32
N GLY A 82 -8.30 -15.04 -16.74
CA GLY A 82 -7.84 -14.64 -15.41
C GLY A 82 -7.39 -13.18 -15.30
N MET A 83 -6.74 -12.66 -16.34
CA MET A 83 -6.40 -11.23 -16.43
C MET A 83 -7.65 -10.37 -16.57
N GLU A 84 -8.61 -10.78 -17.41
CA GLU A 84 -9.90 -10.09 -17.58
C GLU A 84 -10.68 -10.04 -16.26
N GLN A 85 -10.77 -11.16 -15.55
CA GLN A 85 -11.43 -11.22 -14.24
C GLN A 85 -10.74 -10.32 -13.21
N SER A 86 -9.42 -10.27 -13.21
CA SER A 86 -8.66 -9.35 -12.35
C SER A 86 -8.98 -7.89 -12.67
N MET A 87 -9.05 -7.52 -13.97
CA MET A 87 -9.45 -6.18 -14.39
C MET A 87 -10.91 -5.85 -14.04
N ALA A 88 -11.80 -6.83 -14.10
CA ALA A 88 -13.19 -6.64 -13.68
C ALA A 88 -13.30 -6.26 -12.19
N THR A 89 -12.47 -6.84 -11.32
CA THR A 89 -12.41 -6.44 -9.89
C THR A 89 -11.87 -5.02 -9.68
N MET A 90 -11.10 -4.50 -10.63
CA MET A 90 -10.56 -3.14 -10.60
C MET A 90 -11.55 -2.08 -11.09
N ALA A 91 -12.73 -2.45 -11.61
CA ALA A 91 -13.70 -1.50 -12.16
C ALA A 91 -14.06 -0.36 -11.19
N TYR A 92 -14.30 -0.69 -9.91
CA TYR A 92 -14.55 0.31 -8.87
C TYR A 92 -13.36 1.29 -8.71
N TYR A 93 -12.13 0.76 -8.71
CA TYR A 93 -10.92 1.57 -8.60
C TYR A 93 -10.75 2.51 -9.80
N ILE A 94 -11.03 2.04 -11.02
CA ILE A 94 -10.97 2.87 -12.24
C ILE A 94 -11.95 4.04 -12.15
N VAL A 95 -13.21 3.77 -11.75
CA VAL A 95 -14.21 4.83 -11.58
C VAL A 95 -13.80 5.83 -10.50
N LEU A 96 -13.30 5.34 -9.36
CA LEU A 96 -12.79 6.20 -8.29
C LEU A 96 -11.63 7.07 -8.76
N MET A 97 -10.63 6.48 -9.43
CA MET A 97 -9.46 7.21 -9.93
C MET A 97 -9.83 8.21 -11.02
N PHE A 98 -10.84 7.94 -11.83
CA PHE A 98 -11.37 8.91 -12.79
C PHE A 98 -11.84 10.18 -12.07
N PHE A 99 -12.73 10.06 -11.08
CA PHE A 99 -13.20 11.23 -10.33
C PHE A 99 -12.11 11.88 -9.48
N ALA A 100 -11.22 11.09 -8.87
CA ALA A 100 -10.08 11.62 -8.12
C ALA A 100 -9.16 12.45 -9.01
N ALA A 101 -8.83 11.97 -10.22
CA ALA A 101 -8.02 12.71 -11.18
C ALA A 101 -8.70 14.03 -11.60
N GLN A 102 -10.01 14.02 -11.84
CA GLN A 102 -10.75 15.26 -12.13
C GLN A 102 -10.74 16.23 -10.94
N PHE A 103 -10.95 15.72 -9.72
CA PHE A 103 -10.89 16.52 -8.50
C PHE A 103 -9.51 17.17 -8.34
N VAL A 104 -8.42 16.41 -8.42
CA VAL A 104 -7.05 16.94 -8.31
C VAL A 104 -6.78 17.99 -9.38
N ASN A 105 -7.19 17.74 -10.61
CA ASN A 105 -7.01 18.68 -11.71
C ASN A 105 -7.79 20.00 -11.48
N TYR A 106 -9.07 19.93 -11.11
CA TYR A 106 -9.86 21.15 -10.84
C TYR A 106 -9.43 21.86 -9.56
N PHE A 107 -8.97 21.13 -8.54
CA PHE A 107 -8.45 21.67 -7.30
C PHE A 107 -7.14 22.46 -7.52
N ALA A 108 -6.28 21.96 -8.41
CA ALA A 108 -5.07 22.66 -8.85
C ALA A 108 -5.42 23.85 -9.77
N TRP A 109 -6.25 23.64 -10.79
CA TRP A 109 -6.63 24.68 -11.76
C TRP A 109 -7.33 25.89 -11.11
N SER A 110 -8.20 25.64 -10.13
CA SER A 110 -8.89 26.71 -9.38
C SER A 110 -7.99 27.46 -8.39
N ASN A 111 -6.74 27.03 -8.21
CA ASN A 111 -5.80 27.49 -7.18
C ASN A 111 -6.29 27.27 -5.73
N ILE A 112 -7.43 26.61 -5.51
CA ILE A 112 -7.92 26.31 -4.16
C ILE A 112 -6.88 25.44 -3.44
N GLY A 113 -6.25 24.47 -4.12
CA GLY A 113 -5.21 23.66 -3.50
C GLY A 113 -4.01 24.45 -3.02
N THR A 114 -3.50 25.37 -3.84
CA THR A 114 -2.41 26.27 -3.46
C THR A 114 -2.80 27.15 -2.28
N VAL A 115 -4.00 27.75 -2.31
CA VAL A 115 -4.49 28.60 -1.22
C VAL A 115 -4.67 27.80 0.07
N SER A 116 -5.31 26.62 0.01
CA SER A 116 -5.49 25.74 1.16
C SER A 116 -4.14 25.30 1.75
N ALA A 117 -3.16 24.99 0.90
CA ALA A 117 -1.82 24.62 1.34
C ALA A 117 -1.13 25.78 2.08
N ILE A 118 -1.14 26.99 1.51
CA ILE A 118 -0.51 28.17 2.11
C ILE A 118 -1.20 28.57 3.41
N VAL A 119 -2.53 28.66 3.44
CA VAL A 119 -3.28 29.03 4.63
C VAL A 119 -3.13 27.99 5.72
N GLY A 120 -3.22 26.69 5.37
CA GLY A 120 -3.04 25.60 6.32
C GLY A 120 -1.62 25.53 6.87
N ALA A 121 -0.61 25.72 6.02
CA ALA A 121 0.78 25.78 6.44
C ALA A 121 1.04 26.99 7.34
N GLY A 122 0.48 28.17 7.01
CA GLY A 122 0.57 29.36 7.87
C GLY A 122 -0.03 29.12 9.25
N TRP A 123 -1.20 28.47 9.33
CA TRP A 123 -1.83 28.12 10.60
C TRP A 123 -1.00 27.10 11.39
N LEU A 124 -0.60 25.98 10.78
CA LEU A 124 0.22 24.96 11.44
C LEU A 124 1.60 25.49 11.86
N GLY A 125 2.23 26.32 11.01
CA GLY A 125 3.50 26.98 11.29
C GLY A 125 3.40 27.97 12.46
N SER A 126 2.24 28.62 12.64
CA SER A 126 2.01 29.50 13.79
C SER A 126 2.03 28.76 15.14
N LEU A 127 1.78 27.45 15.14
CA LEU A 127 1.84 26.61 16.34
C LEU A 127 3.28 26.26 16.74
N GLN A 128 4.26 26.50 15.86
CA GLN A 128 5.69 26.20 16.07
C GLN A 128 5.95 24.76 16.54
N LEU A 129 5.14 23.82 16.04
CA LEU A 129 5.26 22.41 16.42
C LEU A 129 6.45 21.75 15.72
N ASN A 130 7.06 20.78 16.40
CA ASN A 130 8.07 19.91 15.81
C ASN A 130 7.46 19.12 14.63
N PRO A 131 8.14 18.97 13.48
CA PRO A 131 7.68 18.17 12.34
C PRO A 131 7.21 16.76 12.69
N ILE A 132 7.86 16.10 13.66
CA ILE A 132 7.45 14.77 14.14
C ILE A 132 6.05 14.84 14.77
N ILE A 133 5.75 15.88 15.55
CA ILE A 133 4.43 16.06 16.17
C ILE A 133 3.36 16.27 15.09
N LEU A 134 3.67 17.05 14.04
CA LEU A 134 2.77 17.24 12.91
C LEU A 134 2.47 15.91 12.20
N LEU A 135 3.48 15.08 11.96
CA LEU A 135 3.32 13.75 11.36
C LEU A 135 2.53 12.80 12.26
N LEU A 136 2.75 12.82 13.58
CA LEU A 136 1.92 12.07 14.53
C LEU A 136 0.45 12.53 14.48
N GLY A 137 0.20 13.82 14.29
CA GLY A 137 -1.14 14.36 14.04
C GLY A 137 -1.77 13.78 12.77
N ILE A 138 -1.01 13.67 11.68
CA ILE A 138 -1.47 13.03 10.44
C ILE A 138 -1.79 11.54 10.64
N ILE A 139 -0.99 10.82 11.44
CA ILE A 139 -1.26 9.43 11.79
C ILE A 139 -2.61 9.31 12.49
N VAL A 140 -2.86 10.12 13.52
CA VAL A 140 -4.12 10.10 14.29
C VAL A 140 -5.31 10.51 13.41
N LEU A 141 -5.14 11.52 12.56
CA LEU A 141 -6.17 11.94 11.60
C LEU A 141 -6.52 10.80 10.63
N SER A 142 -5.51 10.20 10.01
CA SER A 142 -5.68 9.08 9.08
C SER A 142 -6.34 7.87 9.76
N ALA A 143 -5.89 7.50 10.96
CA ALA A 143 -6.45 6.43 11.77
C ALA A 143 -7.94 6.66 12.11
N SER A 144 -8.31 7.92 12.38
CA SER A 144 -9.68 8.32 12.72
C SER A 144 -10.59 8.29 11.49
N ILE A 145 -10.14 8.83 10.34
CA ILE A 145 -10.89 8.77 9.07
C ILE A 145 -11.05 7.32 8.62
N ASN A 146 -10.06 6.47 8.86
CA ASN A 146 -10.11 5.05 8.50
C ASN A 146 -11.24 4.27 9.17
N LEU A 147 -11.71 4.70 10.35
CA LEU A 147 -12.87 4.09 11.00
C LEU A 147 -14.16 4.27 10.17
N LEU A 148 -14.24 5.34 9.38
CA LEU A 148 -15.40 5.70 8.56
C LEU A 148 -15.24 5.27 7.09
N VAL A 149 -14.01 5.33 6.57
CA VAL A 149 -13.71 5.04 5.16
C VAL A 149 -12.61 3.99 5.08
N GLY A 150 -12.97 2.72 4.92
CA GLY A 150 -12.01 1.61 4.90
C GLY A 150 -11.13 1.50 3.65
N SER A 151 -11.39 2.29 2.60
CA SER A 151 -10.57 2.25 1.37
C SER A 151 -9.33 3.12 1.52
N ALA A 152 -8.15 2.49 1.49
CA ALA A 152 -6.86 3.19 1.53
C ALA A 152 -6.65 4.10 0.31
N SER A 153 -7.11 3.68 -0.87
CA SER A 153 -6.95 4.50 -2.07
C SER A 153 -7.90 5.70 -2.09
N ALA A 154 -9.15 5.52 -1.61
CA ALA A 154 -10.12 6.62 -1.58
C ALA A 154 -9.73 7.71 -0.58
N LYS A 155 -9.29 7.32 0.62
CA LYS A 155 -8.80 8.27 1.63
C LYS A 155 -7.58 9.05 1.13
N TRP A 156 -6.58 8.37 0.58
CA TRP A 156 -5.38 9.03 0.08
C TRP A 156 -5.66 9.97 -1.08
N ALA A 157 -6.55 9.57 -2.01
CA ALA A 157 -6.96 10.41 -3.13
C ALA A 157 -7.57 11.76 -2.69
N LEU A 158 -8.24 11.78 -1.53
CA LEU A 158 -8.79 13.00 -0.95
C LEU A 158 -7.76 13.79 -0.13
N LEU A 159 -6.97 13.10 0.70
CA LEU A 159 -6.06 13.73 1.66
C LEU A 159 -4.78 14.24 1.02
N ALA A 160 -4.19 13.50 0.08
CA ALA A 160 -2.89 13.81 -0.50
C ALA A 160 -2.84 15.20 -1.17
N PRO A 161 -3.82 15.60 -2.01
CA PRO A 161 -3.79 16.90 -2.69
C PRO A 161 -3.84 18.11 -1.74
N VAL A 162 -4.31 17.90 -0.51
CA VAL A 162 -4.42 18.95 0.51
C VAL A 162 -3.22 18.94 1.45
N PHE A 163 -2.93 17.78 2.05
CA PHE A 163 -1.92 17.69 3.12
C PHE A 163 -0.49 17.61 2.60
N VAL A 164 -0.24 16.99 1.44
CA VAL A 164 1.14 16.87 0.93
C VAL A 164 1.71 18.26 0.61
N PRO A 165 1.06 19.12 -0.20
CA PRO A 165 1.61 20.45 -0.46
C PRO A 165 1.70 21.32 0.79
N MET A 166 0.73 21.19 1.71
CA MET A 166 0.72 21.94 2.97
C MET A 166 1.93 21.61 3.85
N LEU A 167 2.25 20.33 4.03
CA LEU A 167 3.37 19.89 4.86
C LEU A 167 4.72 20.12 4.17
N MET A 168 4.77 20.08 2.84
CA MET A 168 5.95 20.49 2.08
C MET A 168 6.35 21.95 2.34
N LEU A 169 5.38 22.85 2.53
CA LEU A 169 5.65 24.25 2.92
C LEU A 169 6.20 24.40 4.36
N LEU A 170 6.13 23.33 5.15
CA LEU A 170 6.68 23.23 6.51
C LEU A 170 7.94 22.35 6.54
N ASP A 171 8.62 22.21 5.41
CA ASP A 171 9.84 21.42 5.24
C ASP A 171 9.68 19.91 5.56
N ILE A 172 8.45 19.38 5.42
CA ILE A 172 8.17 17.94 5.55
C ILE A 172 8.06 17.32 4.15
N PRO A 173 8.97 16.42 3.77
CA PRO A 173 8.93 15.75 2.48
C PRO A 173 7.66 14.90 2.25
N PRO A 174 7.18 14.76 0.99
CA PRO A 174 5.99 13.98 0.65
C PRO A 174 6.00 12.53 1.16
N GLU A 175 7.16 11.88 1.11
CA GLU A 175 7.37 10.50 1.54
C GLU A 175 7.09 10.30 3.04
N GLN A 176 7.42 11.30 3.87
CA GLN A 176 7.13 11.26 5.31
C GLN A 176 5.62 11.40 5.56
N THR A 177 4.96 12.29 4.83
CA THR A 177 3.50 12.46 4.88
C THR A 177 2.78 11.20 4.42
N GLN A 178 3.24 10.58 3.33
CA GLN A 178 2.69 9.32 2.85
C GLN A 178 2.90 8.19 3.85
N MET A 179 4.08 8.12 4.49
CA MET A 179 4.33 7.11 5.53
C MET A 179 3.40 7.30 6.73
N ALA A 180 3.28 8.52 7.25
CA ALA A 180 2.34 8.85 8.33
C ALA A 180 0.90 8.45 7.96
N TYR A 181 0.47 8.73 6.74
CA TYR A 181 -0.83 8.30 6.24
C TYR A 181 -0.99 6.77 6.27
N ARG A 182 0.00 6.02 5.74
CA ARG A 182 -0.01 4.54 5.70
C ARG A 182 -0.03 3.94 7.10
N ILE A 183 0.62 4.58 8.06
CA ILE A 183 0.57 4.17 9.46
C ILE A 183 -0.83 4.32 10.02
N GLY A 184 -1.46 5.48 9.87
CA GLY A 184 -2.84 5.66 10.33
C GLY A 184 -3.84 4.74 9.62
N ASP A 185 -3.72 4.58 8.30
CA ASP A 185 -4.63 3.76 7.47
C ASP A 185 -4.61 2.28 7.86
N SER A 186 -3.45 1.75 8.24
CA SER A 186 -3.31 0.32 8.58
C SER A 186 -3.74 -0.02 10.00
N THR A 187 -3.43 0.84 10.96
CA THR A 187 -3.50 0.53 12.41
C THR A 187 -4.93 0.35 12.94
N THR A 188 -5.93 0.98 12.32
CA THR A 188 -7.34 0.91 12.76
C THR A 188 -8.24 0.01 11.89
N ASN A 189 -7.69 -0.65 10.86
CA ASN A 189 -8.47 -1.54 9.98
C ASN A 189 -9.15 -2.69 10.73
N ILE A 190 -8.52 -3.19 11.80
CA ILE A 190 -8.99 -4.35 12.56
C ILE A 190 -10.11 -4.00 13.56
N ILE A 191 -10.41 -2.71 13.77
CA ILE A 191 -11.46 -2.24 14.69
C ILE A 191 -12.63 -1.55 14.00
N THR A 192 -12.64 -1.45 12.67
CA THR A 192 -13.76 -0.88 11.92
C THR A 192 -14.68 -1.96 11.35
N PRO A 193 -16.00 -1.92 11.64
CA PRO A 193 -16.96 -2.83 11.02
C PRO A 193 -17.21 -2.51 9.54
N LEU A 194 -16.74 -1.35 9.05
CA LEU A 194 -16.89 -0.91 7.66
C LEU A 194 -15.80 -1.49 6.74
N MET A 195 -14.80 -2.20 7.29
CA MET A 195 -13.83 -2.93 6.49
C MET A 195 -14.53 -4.03 5.69
N PRO A 196 -14.30 -4.15 4.36
CA PRO A 196 -14.98 -5.15 3.51
C PRO A 196 -14.85 -6.60 3.99
N TYR A 197 -13.74 -6.93 4.65
CA TYR A 197 -13.45 -8.29 5.13
C TYR A 197 -13.98 -8.59 6.54
N PHE A 198 -14.53 -7.60 7.25
CA PHE A 198 -14.97 -7.78 8.64
C PHE A 198 -16.00 -8.91 8.79
N GLY A 199 -16.97 -8.99 7.87
CA GLY A 199 -17.99 -10.04 7.87
C GLY A 199 -17.40 -11.46 7.76
N ILE A 200 -16.35 -11.62 6.95
CA ILE A 200 -15.64 -12.90 6.79
C ILE A 200 -14.91 -13.26 8.08
N VAL A 201 -14.21 -12.29 8.69
CA VAL A 201 -13.52 -12.48 9.98
C VAL A 201 -14.51 -12.89 11.08
N LEU A 202 -15.65 -12.21 11.16
CA LEU A 202 -16.71 -12.56 12.11
C LEU A 202 -17.25 -13.98 11.87
N ALA A 203 -17.48 -14.37 10.61
CA ALA A 203 -17.95 -15.72 10.28
C ALA A 203 -16.93 -16.79 10.72
N TYR A 204 -15.63 -16.55 10.50
CA TYR A 204 -14.57 -17.43 10.99
C TYR A 204 -14.53 -17.51 12.51
N ALA A 205 -14.64 -16.38 13.22
CA ALA A 205 -14.66 -16.36 14.68
C ALA A 205 -15.88 -17.13 15.24
N ARG A 206 -17.05 -16.96 14.62
CA ARG A 206 -18.29 -17.66 14.99
C ARG A 206 -18.22 -19.17 14.81
N ARG A 207 -17.36 -19.68 13.92
CA ARG A 207 -17.11 -21.12 13.78
C ARG A 207 -16.57 -21.75 15.07
N TYR A 208 -15.81 -20.99 15.84
CA TYR A 208 -15.24 -21.44 17.12
C TYR A 208 -16.07 -20.98 18.32
N GLN A 209 -16.65 -19.78 18.25
CA GLN A 209 -17.48 -19.22 19.33
C GLN A 209 -18.74 -18.56 18.76
N ALA A 210 -19.84 -19.30 18.72
CA ALA A 210 -21.07 -18.90 18.04
C ALA A 210 -21.71 -17.59 18.56
N HIS A 211 -21.48 -17.22 19.82
CA HIS A 211 -22.07 -16.04 20.46
C HIS A 211 -21.37 -14.72 20.11
N LEU A 212 -20.21 -14.76 19.41
CA LEU A 212 -19.48 -13.55 19.07
C LEU A 212 -20.28 -12.64 18.14
N GLY A 213 -20.35 -11.36 18.50
CA GLY A 213 -20.95 -10.29 17.69
C GLY A 213 -19.91 -9.29 17.19
N LEU A 214 -20.35 -8.29 16.42
CA LEU A 214 -19.49 -7.22 15.91
C LEU A 214 -18.66 -6.57 17.03
N GLY A 215 -19.32 -6.16 18.12
CA GLY A 215 -18.65 -5.53 19.27
C GLY A 215 -17.65 -6.43 19.99
N HIS A 216 -17.85 -7.75 19.98
CA HIS A 216 -16.89 -8.68 20.59
C HIS A 216 -15.58 -8.70 19.80
N ILE A 217 -15.66 -8.73 18.47
CA ILE A 217 -14.47 -8.70 17.60
C ILE A 217 -13.75 -7.35 17.75
N ILE A 218 -14.49 -6.23 17.72
CA ILE A 218 -13.90 -4.90 17.88
C ILE A 218 -13.20 -4.77 19.24
N ALA A 219 -13.86 -5.16 20.33
CA ALA A 219 -13.27 -5.11 21.67
C ALA A 219 -12.03 -6.00 21.80
N MET A 220 -12.06 -7.18 21.18
CA MET A 220 -10.91 -8.10 21.16
C MET A 220 -9.73 -7.56 20.36
N MET A 221 -10.00 -6.84 19.25
CA MET A 221 -8.97 -6.29 18.37
C MET A 221 -8.47 -4.90 18.80
N LEU A 222 -9.21 -4.19 19.65
CA LEU A 222 -8.83 -2.87 20.19
C LEU A 222 -7.43 -2.82 20.80
N PRO A 223 -7.02 -3.74 21.72
CA PRO A 223 -5.67 -3.70 22.27
C PRO A 223 -4.58 -3.87 21.20
N TYR A 224 -4.84 -4.68 20.15
CA TYR A 224 -3.91 -4.84 19.03
C TYR A 224 -3.81 -3.56 18.20
N SER A 225 -4.94 -2.91 17.94
CA SER A 225 -4.99 -1.66 17.17
C SER A 225 -4.23 -0.55 17.89
N VAL A 226 -4.43 -0.41 19.20
CA VAL A 226 -3.71 0.56 20.03
C VAL A 226 -2.21 0.24 20.07
N ALA A 227 -1.83 -1.03 20.27
CA ALA A 227 -0.43 -1.44 20.26
C ALA A 227 0.25 -1.19 18.90
N LEU A 228 -0.42 -1.47 17.79
CA LEU A 228 0.06 -1.17 16.45
C LEU A 228 0.21 0.34 16.23
N LEU A 229 -0.80 1.13 16.60
CA LEU A 229 -0.75 2.59 16.46
C LEU A 229 0.43 3.18 17.22
N LEU A 230 0.62 2.78 18.48
CA LEU A 230 1.71 3.29 19.31
C LEU A 230 3.08 2.80 18.83
N SER A 231 3.23 1.52 18.49
CA SER A 231 4.50 0.96 18.04
C SER A 231 4.94 1.52 16.70
N TRP A 232 4.04 1.61 15.71
CA TRP A 232 4.35 2.21 14.41
C TRP A 232 4.61 3.73 14.51
N SER A 233 3.84 4.44 15.33
CA SER A 233 4.09 5.87 15.58
C SER A 233 5.44 6.10 16.25
N SER A 234 5.81 5.25 17.21
CA SER A 234 7.12 5.31 17.86
C SER A 234 8.24 4.98 16.89
N LEU A 235 8.03 3.98 16.01
CA LEU A 235 9.01 3.59 15.00
C LEU A 235 9.32 4.75 14.05
N ILE A 236 8.31 5.41 13.48
CA ILE A 236 8.56 6.56 12.59
C ILE A 236 9.17 7.74 13.35
N ALA A 237 8.73 8.01 14.57
CA ALA A 237 9.33 9.08 15.38
C ALA A 237 10.82 8.83 15.62
N LEU A 238 11.20 7.60 16.00
CA LEU A 238 12.61 7.21 16.15
C LEU A 238 13.36 7.30 14.82
N TRP A 239 12.76 6.85 13.72
CA TRP A 239 13.36 6.90 12.39
C TRP A 239 13.77 8.32 12.01
N LEU A 240 12.90 9.29 12.28
CA LEU A 240 13.12 10.71 12.00
C LEU A 240 14.09 11.36 12.98
N VAL A 241 14.09 10.97 14.25
CA VAL A 241 15.08 11.45 15.24
C VAL A 241 16.51 11.05 14.83
N PHE A 242 16.67 9.86 14.25
CA PHE A 242 17.96 9.37 13.76
C PHE A 242 18.28 9.78 12.31
N ASP A 243 17.45 10.63 11.69
CA ASP A 243 17.60 11.11 10.31
C ASP A 243 17.82 9.96 9.30
N LEU A 244 17.12 8.84 9.52
CA LEU A 244 17.24 7.67 8.67
C LEU A 244 16.42 7.87 7.39
N PRO A 245 16.96 7.53 6.21
CA PRO A 245 16.20 7.61 4.97
C PRO A 245 15.03 6.62 5.00
N LEU A 246 13.83 7.06 4.63
CA LEU A 246 12.64 6.20 4.56
C LEU A 246 12.66 5.26 3.34
N GLY A 247 13.48 5.60 2.35
CA GLY A 247 13.68 4.87 1.12
C GLY A 247 14.69 5.61 0.23
N PRO A 248 15.11 5.00 -0.88
CA PRO A 248 15.81 5.68 -1.96
C PRO A 248 14.89 6.61 -2.76
#